data_AF-A0AAN1DI99-F1
#
_entry.id   AF-A0AAN1DI99-F1
#
_cell.length_a   1.000
_cell.length_b   1.000
_cell.length_c   1.000
_cell.angle_alpha   90.00
_cell.angle_beta   90.00
_cell.angle_gamma   90.00
#
_symmetry.space_group_name_H-M   'P 1'
#
loop_
_entity.id
_entity.type
_entity.pdbx_description
1 polymer ?
#
loop_
_entity_poly.entity_id
_entity_poly.type
_entity_poly.pdbx_seq_one_letter_code
_entity_poly.pdbx_strand_id
1 'polypeptide(L)'
;MKFGKLFEGKVWPEVSERIGVMSVDSLDRLWIPVAEEGGYLIAKSRDGQAALLGRMGMRYDGKFCIEVMVRATIENGRLSVPEFWHVDPTRTQQLYDAMRYHINKIDADGDQ
;
A
#
# COMPACT_ATOMS: atom_id res chain seq x y z
N MET A 1 -14.06 1.00 -2.35
CA MET A 1 -13.75 1.15 -0.91
C MET A 1 -13.02 2.48 -0.71
N LYS A 2 -13.31 3.26 0.34
CA LYS A 2 -12.57 4.51 0.65
C LYS A 2 -11.45 4.20 1.64
N PHE A 3 -10.28 4.84 1.53
CA PHE A 3 -9.16 4.52 2.41
C PHE A 3 -9.46 4.80 3.88
N GLY A 4 -10.14 5.92 4.20
CA GLY A 4 -10.47 6.27 5.60
C GLY A 4 -11.23 5.17 6.35
N LYS A 5 -12.15 4.46 5.67
CA LYS A 5 -12.91 3.36 6.29
C LYS A 5 -12.04 2.18 6.75
N LEU A 6 -10.85 2.02 6.17
CA LEU A 6 -9.92 0.95 6.54
C LEU A 6 -9.26 1.17 7.90
N PHE A 7 -9.24 2.43 8.35
CA PHE A 7 -8.62 2.81 9.61
C PHE A 7 -9.60 2.79 10.79
N GLU A 8 -10.90 2.76 10.53
CA GLU A 8 -11.95 2.83 11.55
C GLU A 8 -11.93 1.59 12.49
N GLY A 9 -12.19 1.82 13.78
CA GLY A 9 -12.36 0.76 14.77
C GLY A 9 -11.09 0.03 15.21
N LYS A 10 -9.89 0.50 14.81
CA LYS A 10 -8.60 -0.08 15.17
C LYS A 10 -7.69 0.95 15.84
N VAL A 11 -6.82 0.47 16.72
CA VAL A 11 -5.71 1.27 17.28
C VAL A 11 -4.50 1.08 16.37
N TRP A 12 -3.97 2.19 15.86
CA TRP A 12 -2.86 2.19 14.93
C TRP A 12 -1.55 2.60 15.61
N PRO A 13 -0.42 2.01 15.21
CA PRO A 13 0.88 2.45 15.69
C PRO A 13 1.16 3.87 15.23
N GLU A 14 1.88 4.62 16.06
CA GLU A 14 2.38 5.93 15.67
C GLU A 14 3.45 5.78 14.58
N VAL A 15 3.39 6.65 13.58
CA VAL A 15 4.32 6.71 12.45
C VAL A 15 5.01 8.07 12.46
N SER A 16 6.35 8.04 12.56
CA SER A 16 7.18 9.23 12.47
C SER A 16 7.15 9.82 11.06
N GLU A 17 7.14 11.15 10.96
CA GLU A 17 7.22 11.83 9.66
C GLU A 17 8.58 11.57 8.99
N ARG A 18 8.53 10.93 7.82
CA ARG A 18 9.69 10.64 6.99
C ARG A 18 9.26 10.43 5.54
N ILE A 19 10.23 10.37 4.63
CA ILE A 19 10.00 10.03 3.22
C ILE A 19 9.28 8.69 3.15
N GLY A 20 8.22 8.62 2.34
CA GLY A 20 7.38 7.43 2.19
C GLY A 20 6.11 7.46 3.04
N VAL A 21 5.94 8.41 3.96
CA VAL A 21 4.66 8.58 4.68
C VAL A 21 3.65 9.31 3.78
N MET A 22 2.46 8.71 3.61
CA MET A 22 1.38 9.24 2.80
C MET A 22 0.09 9.35 3.61
N SER A 23 -0.58 10.50 3.54
CA SER A 23 -1.88 10.70 4.19
C SER A 23 -2.98 9.93 3.47
N VAL A 24 -4.06 9.64 4.20
CA VAL A 24 -5.29 9.07 3.62
C VAL A 24 -5.87 9.95 2.52
N ASP A 25 -5.83 11.28 2.66
CA ASP A 25 -6.31 12.20 1.62
C ASP A 25 -5.54 12.06 0.30
N SER A 26 -4.22 11.89 0.38
CA SER A 26 -3.37 11.65 -0.80
C SER A 26 -3.64 10.28 -1.41
N LEU A 27 -3.87 9.26 -0.57
CA LEU A 27 -4.28 7.93 -1.03
C LEU A 27 -5.60 7.99 -1.78
N ASP A 28 -6.64 8.59 -1.22
CA ASP A 28 -7.97 8.70 -1.84
C ASP A 28 -7.91 9.43 -3.19
N ARG A 29 -6.99 10.39 -3.36
CA ARG A 29 -6.82 11.13 -4.62
C ARG A 29 -6.12 10.33 -5.72
N LEU A 30 -5.11 9.52 -5.38
CA LEU A 30 -4.17 8.96 -6.36
C LEU A 30 -4.23 7.44 -6.50
N TRP A 31 -4.82 6.75 -5.52
CA TRP A 31 -4.75 5.31 -5.38
C TRP A 31 -6.14 4.69 -5.27
N ILE A 32 -6.20 3.38 -5.49
CA ILE A 32 -7.36 2.53 -5.34
C ILE A 32 -6.96 1.41 -4.38
N PRO A 33 -7.69 1.22 -3.26
CA PRO A 33 -7.37 0.15 -2.33
C PRO A 33 -7.66 -1.21 -2.97
N VAL A 34 -6.72 -2.14 -2.80
CA VAL A 34 -6.78 -3.51 -3.33
C VAL A 34 -7.04 -4.50 -2.20
N ALA A 35 -6.28 -4.40 -1.11
CA ALA A 35 -6.44 -5.27 0.06
C ALA A 35 -5.94 -4.59 1.33
N GLU A 36 -6.44 -5.05 2.48
CA GLU A 36 -5.91 -4.75 3.81
C GLU A 36 -5.69 -6.07 4.55
N GLU A 37 -4.48 -6.31 5.03
CA GLU A 37 -4.14 -7.54 5.76
C GLU A 37 -3.07 -7.26 6.82
N GLY A 38 -3.33 -7.68 8.06
CA GLY A 38 -2.32 -7.60 9.13
C GLY A 38 -1.83 -6.19 9.43
N GLY A 39 -2.64 -5.16 9.19
CA GLY A 39 -2.24 -3.75 9.34
C GLY A 39 -1.39 -3.21 8.18
N TYR A 40 -1.33 -3.93 7.06
CA TYR A 40 -0.77 -3.46 5.80
C TYR A 40 -1.88 -3.18 4.80
N LEU A 41 -1.67 -2.15 4.00
CA LEU A 41 -2.53 -1.72 2.91
C LEU A 41 -1.82 -1.99 1.58
N ILE A 42 -2.52 -2.61 0.65
CA ILE A 42 -2.09 -2.77 -0.73
C ILE A 42 -2.99 -1.92 -1.61
N ALA A 43 -2.40 -1.18 -2.53
CA ALA A 43 -3.13 -0.30 -3.43
C ALA A 43 -2.50 -0.26 -4.83
N LYS A 44 -3.34 0.00 -5.83
CA LYS A 44 -2.94 0.28 -7.22
C LYS A 44 -3.15 1.76 -7.50
N SER A 45 -2.29 2.38 -8.28
CA SER A 45 -2.48 3.77 -8.71
C SER A 45 -3.72 3.85 -9.60
N ARG A 46 -4.39 5.00 -9.61
CA ARG A 46 -5.62 5.20 -10.40
C ARG A 46 -5.40 5.05 -11.91
N ASP A 47 -4.20 5.36 -12.40
CA ASP A 47 -3.79 5.15 -13.79
C ASP A 47 -3.39 3.69 -14.09
N GLY A 48 -3.39 2.83 -13.08
CA GLY A 48 -3.02 1.43 -13.19
C GLY A 48 -1.53 1.16 -13.39
N GLN A 49 -0.67 2.17 -13.37
CA GLN A 49 0.75 2.06 -13.72
C GLN A 49 1.67 1.74 -12.54
N ALA A 50 1.16 1.69 -11.32
CA ALA A 50 1.95 1.40 -10.13
C ALA A 50 1.14 0.66 -9.07
N ALA A 51 1.86 -0.07 -8.22
CA ALA A 51 1.34 -0.62 -6.98
C ALA A 51 2.19 -0.16 -5.80
N LEU A 52 1.57 -0.13 -4.62
CA LEU A 52 2.28 0.02 -3.37
C LEU A 52 1.75 -0.93 -2.31
N LEU A 53 2.61 -1.20 -1.34
CA LEU A 53 2.28 -1.77 -0.05
C LEU A 53 2.80 -0.83 1.03
N GLY A 54 1.94 -0.46 1.97
CA GLY A 54 2.32 0.38 3.10
C GLY A 54 1.77 -0.13 4.42
N ARG A 55 2.51 0.11 5.50
CA ARG A 55 2.04 -0.13 6.86
C ARG A 55 1.06 0.96 7.26
N MET A 56 -0.10 0.58 7.77
CA MET A 56 -1.12 1.51 8.25
C MET A 56 -0.74 2.05 9.63
N GLY A 57 -1.00 3.33 9.86
CA GLY A 57 -0.56 4.04 11.05
C GLY A 57 -1.31 5.34 11.31
N MET A 58 -0.87 6.03 12.36
CA MET A 58 -1.32 7.37 12.71
C MET A 58 -0.13 8.28 12.93
N ARG A 59 -0.19 9.50 12.41
CA ARG A 59 0.81 10.55 12.68
C ARG A 59 0.60 11.16 14.06
N TYR A 60 1.61 11.88 14.56
CA TYR A 60 1.53 12.60 15.84
C TYR A 60 0.39 13.64 15.89
N ASP A 61 -0.04 14.16 14.73
CA ASP A 61 -1.15 15.10 14.61
C ASP A 61 -2.53 14.41 14.64
N GLY A 62 -2.57 13.10 14.91
CA GLY A 62 -3.78 12.29 15.01
C GLY A 62 -4.36 11.87 13.66
N LYS A 63 -3.70 12.19 12.54
CA LYS A 63 -4.20 11.84 11.20
C LYS A 63 -3.73 10.45 10.78
N PHE A 64 -4.65 9.69 10.18
CA PHE A 64 -4.34 8.40 9.58
C PHE A 64 -3.41 8.54 8.38
N CYS A 65 -2.49 7.59 8.24
CA CYS A 65 -1.52 7.55 7.17
C CYS A 65 -1.12 6.10 6.86
N ILE A 66 -0.34 5.95 5.79
CA ILE A 66 0.52 4.79 5.62
C ILE A 66 1.98 5.21 5.59
N GLU A 67 2.84 4.32 6.04
CA GLU A 67 4.26 4.33 5.70
C GLU A 67 4.46 3.37 4.52
N VAL A 68 4.74 3.91 3.33
CA VAL A 68 4.99 3.09 2.14
C VAL A 68 6.29 2.32 2.33
N MET A 69 6.20 0.99 2.17
CA MET A 69 7.29 0.06 2.39
C MET A 69 7.78 -0.57 1.09
N VAL A 70 6.85 -0.81 0.16
CA VAL A 70 7.14 -1.36 -1.16
C VAL A 70 6.41 -0.54 -2.21
N ARG A 71 7.09 -0.24 -3.31
CA ARG A 71 6.47 0.33 -4.51
C ARG A 71 7.04 -0.36 -5.74
N ALA A 72 6.21 -0.58 -6.76
CA ALA A 72 6.67 -1.06 -8.05
C ALA A 72 5.81 -0.44 -9.17
N THR A 73 6.39 -0.29 -10.37
CA THR A 73 5.60 0.00 -11.58
C THR A 73 4.90 -1.27 -12.06
N ILE A 74 3.81 -1.09 -12.80
CA ILE A 74 3.09 -2.17 -13.47
C ILE A 74 3.32 -1.99 -14.96
N GLU A 75 4.01 -2.94 -15.56
CA GLU A 75 4.36 -2.94 -16.98
C GLU A 75 3.83 -4.22 -17.61
N ASN A 76 3.00 -4.10 -18.64
CA ASN A 76 2.36 -5.24 -19.31
C ASN A 76 1.65 -6.19 -18.33
N GLY A 77 0.95 -5.64 -17.33
CA GLY A 77 0.22 -6.41 -16.31
C GLY A 77 1.13 -7.12 -15.29
N ARG A 78 2.41 -6.75 -15.21
CA ARG A 78 3.37 -7.36 -14.28
C ARG A 78 4.07 -6.30 -13.46
N LEU A 79 4.30 -6.60 -12.17
CA LEU A 79 5.10 -5.75 -11.31
C LEU A 79 6.57 -5.80 -11.73
N SER A 80 7.18 -4.62 -11.84
CA SER A 80 8.60 -4.44 -12.11
C SER A 80 9.45 -4.68 -10.85
N VAL A 81 10.74 -4.33 -10.91
CA VAL A 81 11.63 -4.43 -9.75
C VAL A 81 11.14 -3.48 -8.64
N PRO A 82 10.89 -3.98 -7.43
CA PRO A 82 10.37 -3.17 -6.34
C PRO A 82 11.42 -2.21 -5.75
N GLU A 83 10.95 -1.03 -5.39
CA GLU A 83 11.60 -0.09 -4.49
C GLU A 83 11.16 -0.37 -3.05
N PHE A 84 12.11 -0.41 -2.12
CA PHE A 84 11.84 -0.63 -0.70
C PHE A 84 12.25 0.56 0.14
N TRP A 85 11.41 0.93 1.13
CA TRP A 85 11.72 1.99 2.09
C TRP A 85 11.47 1.54 3.52
N HIS A 86 12.43 1.79 4.40
CA HIS A 86 12.35 1.52 5.84
C HIS A 86 11.95 0.06 6.18
N VAL A 87 12.31 -0.89 5.31
CA VAL A 87 12.03 -2.32 5.47
C VAL A 87 13.28 -3.07 5.92
N ASP A 88 13.13 -4.00 6.86
CA ASP A 88 14.17 -4.99 7.16
C ASP A 88 14.47 -5.82 5.89
N PRO A 89 15.73 -5.93 5.45
CA PRO A 89 16.10 -6.73 4.28
C PRO A 89 15.52 -8.15 4.28
N THR A 90 15.39 -8.78 5.45
CA THR A 90 14.86 -10.14 5.61
C THR A 90 13.36 -10.24 5.32
N ARG A 91 12.63 -9.13 5.33
CA ARG A 91 11.18 -9.04 5.10
C ARG A 91 10.80 -8.52 3.72
N THR A 92 11.76 -7.99 2.96
CA THR A 92 11.53 -7.38 1.63
C THR A 92 10.80 -8.34 0.69
N GLN A 93 11.30 -9.57 0.56
CA GLN A 93 10.71 -10.59 -0.31
C GLN A 93 9.27 -10.93 0.10
N GLN A 94 9.04 -11.15 1.39
CA GLN A 94 7.71 -11.47 1.92
C GLN A 94 6.68 -10.37 1.60
N LEU A 95 7.04 -9.11 1.80
CA LEU A 95 6.14 -7.98 1.54
C LEU A 95 5.89 -7.81 0.04
N TYR A 96 6.92 -8.00 -0.78
CA TYR A 96 6.76 -7.94 -2.23
C TYR A 96 5.84 -9.07 -2.75
N ASP A 97 6.00 -10.28 -2.25
CA ASP A 97 5.16 -11.42 -2.63
C ASP A 97 3.70 -11.22 -2.22
N ALA A 98 3.45 -10.65 -1.03
CA ALA A 98 2.10 -10.29 -0.60
C ALA A 98 1.46 -9.26 -1.54
N MET A 99 2.18 -8.17 -1.87
CA MET A 99 1.70 -7.18 -2.83
C MET A 99 1.40 -7.82 -4.19
N ARG A 100 2.33 -8.64 -4.69
CA ARG A 100 2.21 -9.31 -5.99
C ARG A 100 1.03 -10.26 -6.06
N TYR A 101 0.80 -11.04 -5.01
CA TYR A 101 -0.33 -11.97 -4.93
C TYR A 101 -1.66 -11.23 -5.12
N HIS A 102 -1.87 -10.13 -4.40
CA HIS A 102 -3.13 -9.39 -4.47
C HIS A 102 -3.31 -8.59 -5.76
N ILE A 103 -2.24 -8.00 -6.31
CA ILE A 103 -2.32 -7.27 -7.58
C ILE A 103 -2.65 -8.23 -8.73
N ASN A 104 -1.98 -9.38 -8.81
CA ASN A 104 -2.20 -10.35 -9.88
C ASN A 104 -3.58 -11.02 -9.80
N LYS A 105 -4.12 -11.22 -8.58
CA LYS A 105 -5.44 -11.81 -8.41
C LYS A 105 -6.55 -10.96 -9.02
N ILE A 106 -6.47 -9.63 -8.87
CA ILE A 106 -7.46 -8.72 -9.44
C ILE A 106 -7.40 -8.72 -10.97
N ASP A 107 -6.19 -8.70 -11.56
CA ASP A 107 -6.06 -8.68 -13.02
C ASP A 107 -6.60 -10.00 -13.65
N ALA A 108 -6.52 -11.13 -12.95
CA ALA A 108 -7.11 -12.40 -13.40
C ALA A 108 -8.66 -12.43 -13.31
N ASP A 109 -9.25 -11.74 -12.34
CA ASP A 109 -10.71 -11.68 -12.14
C ASP A 109 -11.38 -10.57 -13.00
N GLY A 110 -10.60 -9.66 -13.61
CA GLY A 110 -11.07 -8.55 -14.43
C GLY A 110 -11.29 -8.85 -15.92
N ASP A 111 -10.88 -10.04 -16.39
CA ASP A 111 -11.05 -10.53 -17.77
C ASP A 111 -12.38 -11.28 -18.00
N GLN A 112 -13.42 -11.04 -17.17
CA GLN A 112 -14.77 -11.62 -17.33
C GLN A 112 -15.84 -10.59 -17.66
#